data_AF-A0A8T4MGA3-F1
#
_entry.id   AF-A0A8T4MGA3-F1
#
_cell.length_a   1.000
_cell.length_b   1.000
_cell.length_c   1.000
_cell.angle_alpha   90.00
_cell.angle_beta   90.00
_cell.angle_gamma   90.00
#
_symmetry.space_group_name_H-M   'P 1'
#
loop_
_entity.id
_entity.type
_entity.pdbx_description
1 polymer ?
#
loop_
_entity_poly.entity_id
_entity_poly.type
_entity_poly.pdbx_seq_one_letter_code
_entity_poly.pdbx_strand_id
1 'polypeptide(L)' 'MTRMGKFHHSHTSIDNLPKGFPPEIRGRVKDMAKELKKEGILLSKPTSYGEEVSINSAYRDKIMYYVNKFLTME' A
#
# COMPACT_ATOMS: atom_id res chain seq x y z
N MET A 1 -2.91 13.40 13.52
CA MET A 1 -3.37 12.11 12.96
C MET A 1 -3.97 12.40 11.60
N THR A 2 -3.50 11.75 10.53
CA THR A 2 -3.83 12.12 9.15
C THR A 2 -5.34 12.06 8.91
N ARG A 3 -5.88 13.16 8.38
CA ARG A 3 -7.29 13.56 8.18
C ARG A 3 -8.22 12.52 7.50
N MET A 4 -7.73 11.34 7.12
CA MET A 4 -8.46 10.39 6.26
C MET A 4 -8.42 8.93 6.72
N GLY A 5 -7.88 8.60 7.91
CA GLY A 5 -7.97 7.23 8.46
C GLY A 5 -7.38 6.12 7.56
N LYS A 6 -6.41 6.46 6.70
CA LYS A 6 -5.85 5.55 5.67
C LYS A 6 -5.09 4.35 6.24
N PHE A 7 -4.71 4.42 7.51
CA PHE A 7 -4.08 3.33 8.23
C PHE A 7 -5.16 2.43 8.84
N HIS A 8 -5.01 1.13 8.65
CA HIS A 8 -5.86 0.06 9.16
C HIS A 8 -7.29 -0.01 8.57
N HIS A 9 -8.07 1.08 8.63
CA HIS A 9 -9.50 1.08 8.30
C HIS A 9 -9.83 1.24 6.81
N SER A 10 -8.91 1.77 6.01
CA SER A 10 -9.12 1.95 4.57
C SER A 10 -8.71 0.69 3.82
N HIS A 11 -9.69 -0.07 3.35
CA HIS A 11 -9.48 -1.23 2.50
C HIS A 11 -9.49 -0.85 1.02
N THR A 12 -8.64 -1.49 0.23
CA THR A 12 -8.58 -1.31 -1.22
C THR A 12 -8.31 -2.66 -1.85
N SER A 13 -9.07 -3.03 -2.87
CA SER A 13 -8.76 -4.23 -3.66
C SER A 13 -7.33 -4.15 -4.18
N ILE A 14 -6.56 -5.23 -4.04
CA ILE A 14 -5.17 -5.28 -4.49
C ILE A 14 -5.04 -5.00 -6.00
N ASP A 15 -6.06 -5.37 -6.78
CA ASP A 15 -6.13 -5.15 -8.22
C ASP A 15 -6.33 -3.68 -8.61
N ASN A 16 -6.77 -2.85 -7.65
CA ASN A 16 -6.91 -1.41 -7.85
C ASN A 16 -5.61 -0.63 -7.60
N LEU A 17 -4.63 -1.20 -6.87
CA LEU A 17 -3.37 -0.51 -6.57
C LEU A 17 -2.63 -0.02 -7.83
N PRO A 18 -2.49 -0.81 -8.91
CA PRO A 18 -1.77 -0.36 -10.10
C PRO A 18 -2.51 0.70 -10.92
N LYS A 19 -3.82 0.90 -10.72
CA LYS A 19 -4.65 1.77 -11.57
C LYS A 19 -4.27 3.25 -11.45
N GLY A 20 -3.71 3.66 -10.31
CA GLY A 20 -3.22 5.02 -10.10
C GLY A 20 -1.86 5.33 -10.74
N PHE A 21 -1.25 4.36 -11.42
CA PHE A 21 0.10 4.48 -11.97
C PHE A 21 0.11 4.38 -13.50
N PRO A 22 1.10 5.00 -14.18
CA PRO A 22 1.35 4.84 -15.60
C PRO A 22 1.46 3.36 -16.02
N PRO A 23 0.92 2.96 -17.20
CA PRO A 23 0.89 1.58 -17.66
C PRO A 23 2.25 0.86 -17.57
N GLU A 24 3.33 1.56 -17.90
CA GLU A 24 4.71 1.05 -17.95
C GLU A 24 5.22 0.53 -16.60
N ILE A 25 4.71 1.04 -15.48
CA ILE A 25 5.15 0.62 -14.14
C ILE A 25 4.13 -0.27 -13.41
N ARG A 26 2.95 -0.53 -13.99
CA ARG A 26 1.90 -1.32 -13.33
C ARG A 26 2.35 -2.72 -12.95
N GLY A 27 3.19 -3.37 -13.76
CA GLY A 27 3.78 -4.67 -13.43
C GLY A 27 4.58 -4.60 -12.13
N ARG A 28 5.49 -3.61 -12.05
CA ARG A 28 6.30 -3.36 -10.85
C ARG A 28 5.46 -3.03 -9.62
N VAL A 29 4.34 -2.30 -9.77
CA VAL A 29 3.43 -2.00 -8.66
C VAL A 29 2.77 -3.27 -8.13
N LYS A 30 2.35 -4.20 -9.00
CA LYS A 30 1.79 -5.50 -8.58
C LYS A 30 2.81 -6.32 -7.79
N ASP A 31 4.05 -6.36 -8.26
CA ASP A 31 5.11 -7.12 -7.57
C ASP A 31 5.47 -6.47 -6.23
N MET A 32 5.56 -5.14 -6.19
CA MET A 32 5.77 -4.41 -4.94
C MET A 32 4.63 -4.65 -3.94
N ALA A 33 3.37 -4.70 -4.38
CA ALA A 33 2.24 -5.01 -3.49
C ALA A 33 2.38 -6.40 -2.83
N LYS A 34 2.92 -7.40 -3.54
CA LYS A 34 3.21 -8.73 -2.97
C LYS A 34 4.32 -8.66 -1.93
N GLU A 35 5.39 -7.91 -2.20
CA GLU A 35 6.50 -7.75 -1.25
C GLU A 35 6.06 -7.00 0.01
N LEU A 36 5.29 -5.91 -0.13
CA LEU A 36 4.75 -5.17 1.02
C LEU A 36 3.81 -6.02 1.89
N LYS A 37 3.09 -6.98 1.30
CA LYS A 37 2.32 -7.98 2.06
C LYS A 37 3.24 -8.94 2.82
N LYS A 38 4.29 -9.46 2.17
CA LYS A 38 5.28 -10.34 2.82
C LYS A 38 5.97 -9.64 3.99
N GLU A 39 6.25 -8.34 3.87
CA GLU A 39 6.83 -7.51 4.94
C GLU A 39 5.83 -7.13 6.04
N GLY A 40 4.53 -7.42 5.88
CA GLY A 40 3.49 -7.05 6.83
C GLY A 40 3.12 -5.55 6.81
N ILE A 41 3.64 -4.77 5.86
CA ILE A 41 3.29 -3.36 5.65
C ILE A 41 1.87 -3.24 5.10
N LEU A 42 1.47 -4.13 4.19
CA LEU A 42 0.09 -4.30 3.77
C LEU A 42 -0.52 -5.50 4.49
N LEU A 43 -1.62 -5.26 5.21
CA LEU A 43 -2.47 -6.32 5.73
C LEU A 43 -3.37 -6.82 4.61
N SER A 44 -3.48 -8.13 4.45
CA SER A 44 -4.40 -8.75 3.51
C SER A 44 -5.63 -9.30 4.23
N LYS A 45 -6.80 -9.08 3.62
CA LYS A 45 -8.07 -9.67 4.02
C LYS A 45 -8.71 -10.32 2.78
N PRO A 46 -8.78 -11.66 2.73
CA PRO A 46 -9.56 -12.32 1.68
C PRO A 46 -11.05 -12.00 1.87
N THR A 47 -11.73 -11.69 0.78
CA THR A 47 -13.18 -11.46 0.72
C THR A 47 -13.79 -12.31 -0.39
N SER A 48 -15.12 -12.42 -0.44
CA SER A 48 -15.81 -13.18 -1.50
C SER A 48 -15.63 -12.60 -2.90
N TYR A 49 -15.25 -11.32 -3.00
CA TYR A 49 -15.06 -10.58 -4.26
C TYR A 49 -13.59 -10.28 -4.57
N GLY A 50 -12.66 -10.82 -3.80
CA GLY A 50 -11.23 -10.70 -4.05
C GLY A 50 -10.40 -10.37 -2.80
N GLU A 51 -9.13 -10.08 -3.00
CA GLU A 51 -8.22 -9.72 -1.92
C GLU A 51 -8.25 -8.19 -1.69
N GLU A 52 -8.62 -7.81 -0.48
CA GLU A 52 -8.49 -6.43 -0.02
C GLU A 52 -7.24 -6.25 0.82
N VAL A 53 -6.60 -5.09 0.67
CA VAL A 53 -5.44 -4.71 1.47
C VAL A 53 -5.66 -3.39 2.19
N SER A 54 -5.08 -3.26 3.37
CA SER A 54 -5.01 -2.01 4.13
C SER A 54 -3.60 -1.79 4.66
N ILE A 55 -3.25 -0.54 5.00
CA ILE A 55 -1.93 -0.21 5.53
C ILE A 55 -1.85 -0.63 7.00
N ASN A 56 -0.81 -1.37 7.36
CA ASN A 56 -0.53 -1.73 8.73
C ASN A 56 0.01 -0.51 9.51
N SER A 57 -0.76 -0.05 10.51
CA SER A 57 -0.38 1.07 11.37
C SER A 57 0.86 0.79 12.22
N ALA A 58 1.19 -0.48 12.49
CA ALA A 58 2.41 -0.85 13.21
C ALA A 58 3.69 -0.43 12.47
N TYR A 59 3.62 -0.29 11.14
CA TYR A 59 4.75 0.14 10.29
C TYR A 59 4.71 1.62 9.92
N ARG A 60 3.89 2.43 10.62
CA ARG A 60 3.68 3.84 10.30
C ARG A 60 4.99 4.61 10.11
N ASP A 61 5.92 4.49 11.03
CA ASP A 61 7.16 5.29 10.98
C ASP A 61 8.07 4.87 9.82
N LYS A 62 8.13 3.56 9.50
CA LYS A 62 8.81 3.02 8.32
C LYS A 62 8.20 3.56 7.02
N ILE A 63 6.87 3.56 6.94
CA ILE A 63 6.14 4.10 5.78
C ILE A 63 6.41 5.58 5.61
N MET A 64 6.31 6.37 6.69
CA MET A 64 6.58 7.80 6.65
C MET A 64 8.05 8.08 6.30
N TYR A 65 8.99 7.27 6.75
CA TYR A 65 10.40 7.36 6.34
C TYR A 65 10.55 7.20 4.82
N TYR A 66 9.92 6.17 4.21
CA TYR A 66 9.99 5.99 2.75
C TYR A 66 9.34 7.13 1.98
N VAL A 67 8.17 7.61 2.44
CA VAL A 67 7.48 8.74 1.82
C VAL A 67 8.34 10.00 1.91
N ASN A 68 8.88 10.32 3.09
CA ASN A 68 9.73 11.49 3.27
C ASN A 68 10.99 11.37 2.43
N LYS A 69 11.67 10.22 2.45
CA LYS A 69 12.85 9.98 1.62
C LYS A 69 12.56 10.21 0.14
N PHE A 70 11.43 9.71 -0.36
CA PHE A 70 11.02 9.95 -1.75
C PHE A 70 10.75 11.42 -2.04
N LEU A 71 10.11 12.15 -1.12
CA LEU A 71 9.77 13.57 -1.29
C LEU A 71 10.96 14.53 -1.10
N THR A 72 11.97 14.14 -0.31
CA THR A 72 13.17 14.95 -0.03
C THR A 72 14.35 14.61 -0.92
N MET A 73 14.22 13.57 -1.74
CA MET A 73 15.18 13.29 -2.82
C MET A 73 14.89 14.28 -3.96
N GLU A 74 15.37 15.51 -3.80
CA GLU A 74 15.77 16.38 -4.92
C GLU A 74 17.12 15.91 -5.47
#